data_AF-A0AAD7EV29-F1
#
_entry.id   AF-A0AAD7EV29-F1
#
_cell.length_a   1.000
_cell.length_b   1.000
_cell.length_c   1.000
_cell.angle_alpha   90.00
_cell.angle_beta   90.00
_cell.angle_gamma   90.00
#
_symmetry.space_group_name_H-M   'P 1'
#
loop_
_entity.id
_entity.type
_entity.pdbx_description
1 polymer ?
#
loop_
_entity_poly.entity_id
_entity_poly.type
_entity_poly.pdbx_seq_one_letter_code
_entity_poly.pdbx_strand_id
1 'polypeptide(L)'
;PLPLNSQQKKGETIQAFFIRRSEGNRDKMAKESSADRQRHTSRAEHAQKGGVPSKATVFLWEKVDGHYIRQPQLRGEFTDLWEEYPGPQRRFDPFHNQWDLCELFANNDPVFGEGFSQAPDSDDEIDSTDATFPQNIDMASRLAPTDTSTDV
;
A
#
# COMPACT_ATOMS: atom_id res chain seq x y z
N PRO A 1 -28.69 2.65 -11.20
CA PRO A 1 -27.72 2.70 -12.31
C PRO A 1 -26.33 3.04 -11.73
N LEU A 2 -25.24 2.58 -12.35
CA LEU A 2 -23.89 2.88 -11.83
C LEU A 2 -23.43 4.28 -12.25
N PRO A 3 -22.75 5.03 -11.37
CA PRO A 3 -22.14 6.30 -11.73
C PRO A 3 -21.13 6.13 -12.87
N LEU A 4 -21.04 7.16 -13.71
CA LEU A 4 -20.00 7.24 -14.73
C LEU A 4 -18.62 7.17 -14.07
N ASN A 5 -17.69 6.43 -14.66
CA ASN A 5 -16.31 6.24 -14.14
C ASN A 5 -16.19 5.52 -12.78
N SER A 6 -17.27 4.93 -12.26
CA SER A 6 -17.22 4.10 -11.04
C SER A 6 -16.24 2.92 -11.17
N GLN A 7 -16.02 2.39 -12.38
CA GLN A 7 -15.27 1.15 -12.67
C GLN A 7 -15.90 -0.12 -12.06
N GLN A 8 -17.06 0.01 -11.41
CA GLN A 8 -17.87 -1.10 -10.92
C GLN A 8 -18.63 -1.72 -12.09
N LYS A 9 -18.77 -3.05 -12.10
CA LYS A 9 -19.59 -3.77 -13.08
C LYS A 9 -21.03 -3.86 -12.58
N LYS A 10 -21.99 -3.99 -13.51
CA LYS A 10 -23.41 -4.14 -13.17
C LYS A 10 -23.62 -5.36 -12.27
N GLY A 11 -24.25 -5.17 -11.11
CA GLY A 11 -24.52 -6.23 -10.13
C GLY A 11 -23.28 -6.70 -9.34
N GLU A 12 -22.14 -6.03 -9.50
CA GLU A 12 -20.91 -6.38 -8.79
C GLU A 12 -20.99 -5.94 -7.33
N THR A 13 -20.72 -6.87 -6.42
CA THR A 13 -20.57 -6.58 -5.00
C THR A 13 -19.23 -5.88 -4.73
N ILE A 14 -19.13 -5.16 -3.62
CA ILE A 14 -17.87 -4.53 -3.20
C ILE A 14 -16.74 -5.57 -3.09
N GLN A 15 -17.02 -6.77 -2.56
CA GLN A 15 -16.06 -7.87 -2.50
C GLN A 15 -15.59 -8.30 -3.89
N ALA A 16 -16.52 -8.55 -4.82
CA ALA A 16 -16.21 -8.95 -6.19
C ALA A 16 -15.39 -7.89 -6.93
N PHE A 17 -15.66 -6.60 -6.67
CA PHE A 17 -14.87 -5.50 -7.21
C PHE A 17 -13.41 -5.58 -6.75
N PHE A 18 -13.17 -5.73 -5.45
CA PHE A 18 -11.80 -5.77 -4.91
C PHE A 18 -11.06 -7.06 -5.27
N ILE A 19 -11.72 -8.21 -5.37
CA ILE A 19 -11.13 -9.46 -5.90
C ILE A 19 -10.68 -9.26 -7.35
N ARG A 20 -11.58 -8.79 -8.22
CA ARG A 20 -11.23 -8.50 -9.62
C ARG A 20 -10.10 -7.49 -9.73
N ARG A 21 -10.08 -6.50 -8.84
CA ARG A 21 -9.04 -5.47 -8.81
C ARG A 21 -7.69 -6.04 -8.38
N SER A 22 -7.65 -6.90 -7.36
CA SER A 22 -6.42 -7.53 -6.89
C SER A 22 -5.85 -8.49 -7.94
N GLU A 23 -6.69 -9.27 -8.60
CA GLU A 23 -6.30 -10.12 -9.74
C GLU A 23 -5.67 -9.29 -10.86
N GLY A 24 -6.33 -8.21 -11.28
CA GLY A 24 -5.80 -7.31 -12.30
C GLY A 24 -4.51 -6.61 -11.88
N ASN A 25 -4.35 -6.28 -10.59
CA ASN A 25 -3.12 -5.72 -10.04
C ASN A 25 -1.98 -6.74 -10.04
N ARG A 26 -2.25 -8.01 -9.73
CA ARG A 26 -1.26 -9.10 -9.80
C ARG A 26 -0.76 -9.31 -11.23
N ASP A 27 -1.66 -9.26 -12.21
CA ASP A 27 -1.29 -9.35 -13.63
C ASP A 27 -0.45 -8.15 -14.10
N LYS A 28 -0.69 -6.96 -13.53
CA LYS A 28 0.13 -5.76 -13.78
C LYS A 28 1.52 -5.89 -13.16
N MET A 29 1.59 -6.33 -11.91
CA MET A 29 2.83 -6.54 -11.17
C MET A 29 3.74 -7.54 -11.89
N ALA A 30 3.19 -8.60 -12.46
CA ALA A 30 3.96 -9.59 -13.24
C ALA A 30 4.61 -9.03 -14.52
N LYS A 31 4.12 -7.88 -15.02
CA LYS A 31 4.55 -7.28 -16.30
C LYS A 31 5.16 -5.88 -16.13
N GLU A 32 5.32 -5.41 -14.89
CA GLU A 32 5.72 -4.04 -14.62
C GLU A 32 7.23 -3.81 -14.85
N SER A 33 7.59 -2.61 -15.26
CA SER A 33 8.99 -2.18 -15.32
C SER A 33 9.51 -1.81 -13.92
N SER A 34 10.84 -1.74 -13.75
CA SER A 34 11.44 -1.22 -12.51
C SER A 34 11.04 0.23 -12.21
N ALA A 35 10.83 1.04 -13.25
CA ALA A 35 10.35 2.40 -13.11
C ALA A 35 8.90 2.45 -12.60
N ASP A 36 8.01 1.61 -13.13
CA ASP A 36 6.64 1.48 -12.62
C ASP A 36 6.65 0.97 -11.19
N ARG A 37 7.57 0.06 -10.87
CA ARG A 37 7.78 -0.46 -9.53
C ARG A 37 8.04 0.65 -8.52
N GLN A 38 9.06 1.44 -8.81
CA GLN A 38 9.43 2.58 -7.98
C GLN A 38 8.26 3.58 -7.83
N ARG A 39 7.47 3.79 -8.90
CA ARG A 39 6.32 4.70 -8.85
C ARG A 39 5.21 4.20 -7.93
N HIS A 40 4.86 2.92 -7.98
CA HIS A 40 3.82 2.40 -7.09
C HIS A 40 4.29 2.34 -5.63
N THR A 41 5.56 2.00 -5.39
CA THR A 41 6.15 2.01 -4.04
C THR A 41 6.12 3.42 -3.45
N SER A 42 6.58 4.42 -4.20
CA SER A 42 6.53 5.83 -3.76
C SER A 42 5.10 6.30 -3.48
N ARG A 43 4.11 5.87 -4.28
CA ARG A 43 2.69 6.17 -4.02
C ARG A 43 2.21 5.52 -2.72
N ALA A 44 2.54 4.24 -2.51
CA ALA A 44 2.15 3.51 -1.30
C ALA A 44 2.75 4.14 -0.03
N GLU A 45 4.05 4.48 -0.06
CA GLU A 45 4.72 5.20 1.04
C GLU A 45 4.08 6.57 1.31
N HIS A 46 3.72 7.31 0.25
CA HIS A 46 3.04 8.59 0.42
C HIS A 46 1.63 8.42 1.01
N ALA A 47 0.90 7.38 0.57
CA ALA A 47 -0.44 7.07 1.06
C ALA A 47 -0.45 6.72 2.55
N GLN A 48 0.58 6.02 3.06
CA GLN A 48 0.74 5.69 4.48
C GLN A 48 0.81 6.92 5.39
N LYS A 49 1.20 8.09 4.86
CA LYS A 49 1.21 9.36 5.62
C LYS A 49 -0.20 9.86 5.96
N GLY A 50 -1.25 9.31 5.33
CA GLY A 50 -2.65 9.55 5.68
C GLY A 50 -3.20 10.94 5.30
N GLY A 51 -2.41 11.80 4.67
CA GLY A 51 -2.81 13.15 4.25
C GLY A 51 -3.83 13.13 3.11
N VAL A 52 -4.58 14.24 2.99
CA VAL A 52 -5.56 14.45 1.91
C VAL A 52 -4.86 14.34 0.54
N PRO A 53 -5.37 13.54 -0.41
CA PRO A 53 -4.69 13.27 -1.66
C PRO A 53 -4.68 14.49 -2.60
N SER A 54 -3.49 14.86 -3.08
CA SER A 54 -3.32 15.95 -4.04
C SER A 54 -3.50 15.52 -5.50
N LYS A 55 -3.33 14.25 -5.85
CA LYS A 55 -3.39 13.77 -7.25
C LYS A 55 -4.20 12.48 -7.45
N ALA A 56 -4.47 11.74 -6.38
CA ALA A 56 -5.23 10.49 -6.48
C ALA A 56 -6.71 10.79 -6.69
N THR A 57 -7.39 9.89 -7.40
CA THR A 57 -8.86 9.90 -7.50
C THR A 57 -9.44 9.25 -6.26
N VAL A 58 -10.48 9.86 -5.68
CA VAL A 58 -11.15 9.33 -4.49
C VAL A 58 -12.53 8.82 -4.87
N PHE A 59 -12.89 7.69 -4.31
CA PHE A 59 -14.20 7.07 -4.47
C PHE A 59 -14.81 6.84 -3.09
N LEU A 60 -16.12 7.02 -2.99
CA LEU A 60 -16.92 6.69 -1.81
C LEU A 60 -17.80 5.48 -2.14
N TRP A 61 -17.86 4.51 -1.23
CA TRP A 61 -18.79 3.39 -1.33
C TRP A 61 -20.03 3.68 -0.49
N GLU A 62 -21.16 3.91 -1.16
CA GLU A 62 -22.43 4.20 -0.52
C GLU A 62 -23.41 3.05 -0.68
N LYS A 63 -24.23 2.81 0.34
CA LYS A 63 -25.30 1.82 0.29
C LYS A 63 -26.56 2.42 -0.33
N VAL A 64 -26.93 1.97 -1.52
CA VAL A 64 -28.13 2.37 -2.27
C VAL A 64 -28.99 1.13 -2.51
N ASP A 65 -30.24 1.15 -2.06
CA ASP A 65 -31.20 0.04 -2.22
C ASP A 65 -30.62 -1.33 -1.82
N GLY A 66 -29.90 -1.36 -0.69
CA GLY A 66 -29.28 -2.58 -0.15
C GLY A 66 -27.95 -3.00 -0.82
N HIS A 67 -27.48 -2.28 -1.84
CA HIS A 67 -26.25 -2.58 -2.58
C HIS A 67 -25.22 -1.47 -2.42
N TYR A 68 -23.94 -1.83 -2.33
CA TYR A 68 -22.87 -0.84 -2.30
C TYR A 68 -22.51 -0.38 -3.72
N ILE A 69 -22.52 0.94 -3.92
CA ILE A 69 -22.23 1.59 -5.19
C ILE A 69 -20.99 2.47 -5.03
N ARG A 70 -20.03 2.30 -5.93
CA ARG A 70 -18.78 3.07 -5.94
C ARG A 70 -18.96 4.40 -6.67
N GLN A 71 -18.90 5.50 -5.95
CA GLN A 71 -19.12 6.84 -6.49
C GLN A 71 -17.80 7.61 -6.60
N PRO A 72 -17.43 8.13 -7.79
CA PRO A 72 -16.29 9.04 -7.90
C PRO A 72 -16.61 10.36 -7.20
N GLN A 73 -15.65 10.88 -6.44
CA GLN A 73 -15.79 12.13 -5.71
C GLN A 73 -14.96 13.24 -6.35
N LEU A 74 -15.51 14.45 -6.39
CA LEU A 74 -14.75 15.63 -6.80
C LEU A 74 -13.85 16.12 -5.67
N ARG A 75 -12.79 16.86 -6.01
CA ARG A 75 -11.83 17.37 -5.02
C ARG A 75 -12.46 18.22 -3.92
N GLY A 76 -13.43 19.06 -4.29
CA GLY A 76 -14.16 19.86 -3.31
C GLY A 76 -14.97 19.02 -2.33
N GLU A 77 -15.47 17.86 -2.77
CA GLU A 77 -16.35 16.99 -1.98
C GLU A 77 -15.54 16.06 -1.07
N PHE A 78 -14.49 15.42 -1.59
CA PHE A 78 -13.77 14.42 -0.79
C PHE A 78 -12.89 15.00 0.31
N THR A 79 -12.64 16.31 0.33
CA THR A 79 -11.79 16.91 1.37
C THR A 79 -12.48 16.80 2.73
N ASP A 80 -13.79 17.07 2.79
CA ASP A 80 -14.59 16.93 3.99
C ASP A 80 -14.78 15.43 4.35
N LEU A 81 -15.09 14.60 3.35
CA LEU A 81 -15.17 13.14 3.53
C LEU A 81 -13.87 12.53 4.07
N TRP A 82 -12.72 13.16 3.80
CA TRP A 82 -11.45 12.68 4.32
C TRP A 82 -11.42 12.71 5.84
N GLU A 83 -12.04 13.70 6.48
CA GLU A 83 -12.11 13.76 7.95
C GLU A 83 -13.14 12.78 8.52
N GLU A 84 -14.24 12.56 7.81
CA GLU A 84 -15.32 11.66 8.21
C GLU A 84 -14.93 10.18 8.16
N TYR A 85 -14.13 9.78 7.18
CA TYR A 85 -13.65 8.41 7.01
C TYR A 85 -12.23 8.29 7.54
N PRO A 86 -11.97 7.82 8.78
CA PRO A 86 -10.62 7.70 9.33
C PRO A 86 -9.80 6.63 8.61
N GLY A 87 -8.48 6.60 8.86
CA GLY A 87 -7.52 5.70 8.19
C GLY A 87 -7.98 4.23 7.99
N PRO A 88 -8.53 3.54 9.00
CA PRO A 88 -9.04 2.17 8.85
C PRO A 88 -10.20 2.02 7.85
N GLN A 89 -10.91 3.11 7.55
CA GLN A 89 -12.00 3.18 6.58
C GLN A 89 -11.54 3.61 5.18
N ARG A 90 -10.22 3.68 4.93
CA ARG A 90 -9.64 4.06 3.64
C ARG A 90 -8.80 2.92 3.09
N ARG A 91 -8.92 2.64 1.80
CA ARG A 91 -8.05 1.72 1.08
C ARG A 91 -7.41 2.42 -0.12
N PHE A 92 -6.11 2.22 -0.28
CA PHE A 92 -5.35 2.79 -1.39
C PHE A 92 -4.94 1.73 -2.40
N ASP A 93 -5.14 2.03 -3.68
CA ASP A 93 -4.64 1.24 -4.81
C ASP A 93 -3.47 2.00 -5.49
N PRO A 94 -2.21 1.60 -5.25
CA PRO A 94 -1.04 2.29 -5.78
C PRO A 94 -0.86 2.11 -7.30
N PHE A 95 -1.41 1.03 -7.88
CA PHE A 95 -1.34 0.77 -9.33
C PHE A 95 -2.16 1.79 -10.11
N HIS A 96 -3.32 2.15 -9.57
CA HIS A 96 -4.25 3.08 -10.22
C HIS A 96 -4.21 4.49 -9.62
N ASN A 97 -3.48 4.67 -8.51
CA ASN A 97 -3.44 5.92 -7.75
C ASN A 97 -4.85 6.36 -7.32
N GLN A 98 -5.58 5.45 -6.68
CA GLN A 98 -6.97 5.63 -6.28
C GLN A 98 -7.17 5.34 -4.81
N TRP A 99 -8.07 6.08 -4.18
CA TRP A 99 -8.55 5.83 -2.83
C TRP A 99 -10.01 5.40 -2.86
N ASP A 100 -10.34 4.47 -1.98
CA ASP A 100 -11.69 4.04 -1.70
C ASP A 100 -11.98 4.32 -0.22
N LEU A 101 -13.09 5.04 0.03
CA LEU A 101 -13.61 5.33 1.37
C LEU A 101 -14.82 4.42 1.62
N CYS A 102 -14.81 3.68 2.73
CA CYS A 102 -15.91 2.80 3.10
C CYS A 102 -15.86 2.44 4.58
N GLU A 103 -16.98 2.57 5.29
CA GLU A 103 -17.11 2.21 6.71
C GLU A 103 -16.78 0.73 6.96
N LEU A 104 -17.09 -0.14 6.00
CA LEU A 104 -16.88 -1.59 6.11
C LEU A 104 -15.39 -1.97 6.20
N PHE A 105 -14.46 -1.10 5.80
CA PHE A 105 -13.05 -1.44 5.87
C PHE A 105 -12.51 -1.48 7.30
N ALA A 106 -13.12 -0.75 8.25
CA ALA A 106 -12.66 -0.70 9.64
C ALA A 106 -13.03 -1.93 10.47
N ASN A 107 -14.04 -2.71 10.05
CA ASN A 107 -14.75 -3.62 10.96
C ASN A 107 -14.44 -5.11 10.79
N ASN A 108 -13.35 -5.52 10.12
CA ASN A 108 -13.20 -6.90 9.63
C ASN A 108 -14.53 -7.39 9.01
N ASP A 109 -15.17 -6.50 8.25
CA ASP A 109 -16.55 -6.68 7.86
C ASP A 109 -16.69 -8.02 7.12
N PRO A 110 -17.72 -8.84 7.44
CA PRO A 110 -17.88 -10.17 6.85
C PRO A 110 -17.97 -10.15 5.32
N VAL A 111 -18.28 -9.01 4.69
CA VAL A 111 -18.20 -8.81 3.24
C VAL A 111 -16.78 -9.01 2.70
N PHE A 112 -15.73 -8.80 3.50
CA PHE A 112 -14.33 -9.03 3.11
C PHE A 112 -13.77 -10.38 3.58
N GLY A 113 -14.50 -11.13 4.41
CA GLY A 113 -14.05 -12.40 5.02
C GLY A 113 -12.74 -12.27 5.80
N GLU A 114 -12.22 -13.39 6.33
CA GLU A 114 -10.89 -13.43 6.97
C GLU A 114 -9.70 -13.27 5.98
N GLY A 115 -9.97 -12.96 4.70
CA GLY A 115 -9.01 -13.09 3.60
C GLY A 115 -8.44 -11.79 3.03
N PHE A 116 -8.69 -10.63 3.65
CA PHE A 116 -8.14 -9.34 3.20
C PHE A 116 -7.13 -8.70 4.17
N SER A 117 -6.72 -9.43 5.22
CA SER A 117 -5.62 -9.03 6.10
C SER A 117 -4.36 -8.83 5.27
N GLN A 118 -4.02 -7.56 5.01
CA GLN A 118 -2.87 -7.18 4.22
C GLN A 118 -1.60 -7.40 5.04
N ALA A 119 -1.09 -8.62 5.02
CA ALA A 119 0.33 -8.88 5.11
C ALA A 119 0.67 -9.75 3.89
N PRO A 120 1.45 -9.26 2.91
CA PRO A 120 2.22 -10.19 2.12
C PRO A 120 3.13 -10.89 3.14
N ASP A 121 2.91 -12.18 3.35
CA ASP A 121 3.91 -13.04 3.95
C ASP A 121 5.07 -13.04 2.95
N SER A 122 5.99 -12.08 3.10
CA SER A 122 7.27 -12.08 2.40
C SER A 122 8.13 -13.12 3.07
N ASP A 123 7.79 -14.38 2.81
CA ASP A 123 8.58 -15.56 3.16
C ASP A 123 9.34 -16.07 1.91
N ASP A 124 9.79 -15.13 1.08
CA ASP A 124 10.87 -15.42 0.15
C ASP A 124 12.18 -15.32 0.95
N GLU A 125 12.52 -16.43 1.61
CA GLU A 125 13.87 -16.69 2.12
C GLU A 125 14.85 -16.42 0.97
N ILE A 126 15.64 -15.35 1.11
CA ILE A 126 16.77 -15.11 0.23
C ILE A 126 17.84 -16.16 0.53
N ASP A 127 17.78 -17.26 -0.23
CA ASP A 127 18.81 -18.30 -0.25
C ASP A 127 20.17 -17.66 -0.49
N SER A 128 21.03 -17.85 0.51
CA SER A 128 22.35 -17.28 0.61
C SER A 128 23.26 -17.94 -0.41
N THR A 129 23.62 -17.23 -1.49
CA THR A 129 24.81 -17.58 -2.26
C THR A 129 25.64 -16.35 -2.62
N ASP A 130 26.73 -16.23 -1.86
CA ASP A 130 28.05 -15.79 -2.30
C ASP A 130 28.18 -14.41 -2.98
N ALA A 131 28.47 -13.41 -2.15
CA ALA A 131 29.25 -12.24 -2.57
C ALA A 131 30.19 -11.83 -1.43
N THR A 132 31.32 -12.53 -1.34
CA THR A 132 32.52 -12.05 -0.65
C THR A 132 32.89 -10.68 -1.20
N PHE A 133 32.89 -9.60 -0.40
CA PHE A 133 33.95 -8.56 -0.36
C PHE A 133 33.81 -7.68 0.91
N PRO A 134 34.93 -7.27 1.53
CA PRO A 134 35.02 -7.01 2.96
C PRO A 134 34.61 -5.59 3.40
N GLN A 135 34.06 -5.58 4.61
CA GLN A 135 33.73 -4.43 5.44
C GLN A 135 35.00 -3.65 5.83
N ASN A 136 34.99 -2.34 5.65
CA ASN A 136 35.92 -1.44 6.35
C ASN A 136 35.16 -0.18 6.77
N ILE A 137 34.49 -0.27 7.92
CA ILE A 137 34.26 0.86 8.80
C ILE A 137 34.67 0.39 10.19
N ASP A 138 35.72 1.00 10.75
CA ASP A 138 35.60 1.50 12.12
C ASP A 138 36.68 2.55 12.42
N MET A 139 36.20 3.76 12.67
CA MET A 139 36.95 4.79 13.40
C MET A 139 36.60 4.66 14.87
N ALA A 140 37.64 4.50 15.70
CA ALA A 140 37.85 5.07 17.04
C ALA A 140 38.22 4.01 18.08
N SER A 141 39.43 4.16 18.67
CA SER A 141 39.59 4.45 20.10
C SER A 141 41.01 4.10 20.60
N ARG A 142 41.75 5.16 20.97
CA ARG A 142 42.53 5.36 22.22
C ARG A 142 43.71 4.43 22.61
N LEU A 143 44.78 5.15 23.01
CA LEU A 143 45.82 4.89 24.04
C LEU A 143 47.14 4.18 23.63
N ALA A 144 48.17 5.03 23.42
CA ALA A 144 49.54 5.07 23.96
C ALA A 144 50.37 3.78 24.26
N PRO A 145 51.72 3.89 24.24
CA PRO A 145 52.65 2.81 23.88
C PRO A 145 53.12 1.98 25.08
N THR A 146 53.41 0.69 24.86
CA THR A 146 54.19 -0.13 25.80
C THR A 146 55.63 -0.28 25.34
N ASP A 147 56.49 0.35 26.12
CA ASP A 147 57.91 0.07 26.26
C ASP A 147 58.09 -1.37 26.78
N THR A 148 58.97 -2.18 26.17
CA THR A 148 59.54 -3.38 26.83
C THR A 148 60.88 -3.72 26.18
N SER A 149 61.93 -3.35 26.93
CA SER A 149 63.28 -3.90 26.93
C SER A 149 63.29 -5.43 27.02
N THR A 150 64.14 -6.11 26.25
CA THR A 150 64.80 -7.34 26.72
C THR A 150 66.15 -7.55 26.01
N ASP A 151 67.18 -7.76 26.83
CA ASP A 151 68.54 -8.24 26.57
C ASP A 151 68.68 -9.34 25.51
N VAL A 152 69.76 -9.26 24.71
CA VAL A 152 70.83 -10.30 24.61
C VAL A 152 72.17 -9.61 24.41
#